data_AF-A0A453HDH9-F1
#
_entry.id   AF-A0A453HDH9-F1
#
_cell.length_a   1.000
_cell.length_b   1.000
_cell.length_c   1.000
_cell.angle_alpha   90.00
_cell.angle_beta   90.00
_cell.angle_gamma   90.00
#
_symmetry.space_group_name_H-M   'P 1'
#
loop_
_entity.id
_entity.type
_entity.pdbx_description
1 polymer ?
#
loop_
_entity_poly.entity_id
_entity_poly.type
_entity_poly.pdbx_seq_one_letter_code
_entity_poly.pdbx_strand_id
1 'polypeptide(L)' 'MVEVVYDRMTGRSRGFGFVTMGSAEEVAAAVEQFNGYVRRLHLF' A
#
# COMPACT_ATOMS: atom_id res chain seq x y z
N MET A 1 6.17 0.56 -9.86
CA MET A 1 7.17 -0.01 -8.93
C MET A 1 6.56 -0.02 -7.53
N VAL A 2 6.87 -1.02 -6.69
CA VAL A 2 6.36 -1.07 -5.31
C VAL A 2 7.53 -1.28 -4.36
N GLU A 3 7.62 -0.45 -3.34
CA GLU A 3 8.62 -0.55 -2.28
C GLU A 3 7.95 -0.65 -0.92
N VAL A 4 8.18 -1.74 -0.20
CA VAL A 4 7.70 -1.92 1.18
C VAL A 4 8.84 -1.61 2.13
N VAL A 5 8.55 -0.80 3.17
CA VAL A 5 9.58 -0.43 4.14
C VAL A 5 9.62 -1.46 5.26
N TYR A 6 10.79 -2.09 5.42
CA TYR A 6 11.05 -3.07 6.47
C TYR A 6 11.95 -2.51 7.57
N ASP A 7 11.72 -2.95 8.79
CA ASP A 7 12.64 -2.79 9.91
C ASP A 7 13.89 -3.64 9.64
N ARG A 8 15.06 -3.00 9.61
CA ARG A 8 16.32 -3.65 9.21
C ARG A 8 16.86 -4.63 10.26
N MET A 9 16.41 -4.56 11.50
CA MET A 9 16.88 -5.44 12.58
C MET A 9 16.01 -6.69 12.71
N THR A 10 14.68 -6.53 12.57
CA THR A 10 13.71 -7.60 12.77
C THR A 10 13.18 -8.21 11.48
N GLY A 11 13.41 -7.56 10.33
CA GLY A 11 12.88 -7.98 9.02
C GLY A 11 11.37 -7.83 8.88
N ARG A 12 10.68 -7.23 9.87
CA ARG A 12 9.23 -7.03 9.83
C ARG A 12 8.88 -5.79 9.01
N SER A 13 7.76 -5.82 8.29
CA SER A 13 7.24 -4.62 7.62
C SER A 13 6.90 -3.57 8.65
N ARG A 14 7.16 -2.30 8.33
CA ARG A 14 6.79 -1.15 9.17
C ARG A 14 5.31 -0.76 9.00
N GLY A 15 4.54 -1.49 8.20
CA GLY A 15 3.13 -1.22 7.97
C GLY A 15 2.85 -0.14 6.92
N PHE A 16 3.87 0.28 6.15
CA PHE A 16 3.71 1.22 5.04
C PHE A 16 4.69 0.92 3.90
N GLY A 17 4.39 1.48 2.74
CA GLY A 17 5.20 1.37 1.53
C GLY A 17 4.85 2.47 0.54
N PHE A 18 5.63 2.54 -0.54
CA PHE A 18 5.46 3.51 -1.62
C PHE A 18 5.17 2.78 -2.92
N VAL A 19 4.31 3.38 -3.73
CA VAL A 19 3.96 2.88 -5.06
C VAL A 19 4.23 3.98 -6.08
N THR A 20 5.00 3.65 -7.10
CA THR A 20 5.22 4.52 -8.27
C THR A 20 4.23 4.13 -9.36
N MET A 21 3.35 5.07 -9.70
CA MET A 21 2.35 4.97 -10.78
C MET A 21 2.90 5.56 -12.08
N GLY A 22 2.24 5.27 -13.21
CA GLY A 22 2.66 5.75 -14.53
C GLY A 22 2.24 7.19 -14.83
N SER A 23 1.13 7.67 -14.26
CA SER A 23 0.63 9.03 -14.46
C SER A 23 -0.08 9.60 -13.22
N ALA A 24 -0.33 10.92 -13.24
CA ALA A 24 -1.06 11.60 -12.17
C ALA A 24 -2.54 11.19 -12.11
N GLU A 25 -3.14 10.91 -13.26
CA GLU A 25 -4.53 10.42 -13.37
C GLU A 25 -4.67 9.05 -12.71
N GLU A 26 -3.71 8.15 -12.93
CA GLU A 26 -3.67 6.83 -12.28
C GLU A 26 -3.53 6.96 -10.75
N VAL A 27 -2.75 7.93 -10.26
CA VAL A 27 -2.65 8.22 -8.82
C VAL A 27 -4.01 8.65 -8.26
N ALA A 28 -4.69 9.59 -8.92
CA ALA A 28 -5.98 10.10 -8.47
C ALA A 28 -7.03 8.97 -8.43
N ALA A 29 -7.13 8.17 -9.49
CA ALA A 29 -8.05 7.04 -9.56
C ALA A 29 -7.76 5.96 -8.51
N ALA A 30 -6.48 5.70 -8.20
CA ALA A 30 -6.10 4.75 -7.16
C ALA A 30 -6.45 5.26 -5.75
N VAL A 31 -6.22 6.55 -5.47
CA VAL A 31 -6.60 7.14 -4.18
C VAL A 31 -8.11 7.09 -3.99
N GLU A 32 -8.90 7.46 -5.00
CA GLU A 32 -10.36 7.44 -4.92
C GLU A 32 -10.91 6.03 -4.65
N GLN A 33 -10.35 5.00 -5.31
CA GLN A 33 -10.84 3.62 -5.18
C GLN A 33 -10.41 2.93 -3.89
N PHE A 34 -9.18 3.17 -3.42
CA PHE A 34 -8.58 2.36 -2.35
C PHE A 34 -8.46 3.08 -1.01
N ASN A 35 -8.66 4.40 -0.95
CA ASN A 35 -8.63 5.10 0.32
C ASN A 35 -9.80 4.65 1.22
N GLY A 36 -9.48 4.20 2.44
CA GLY A 36 -10.46 3.64 3.37
C GLY A 36 -10.91 2.21 3.04
N TYR A 37 -10.35 1.57 2.02
CA TYR A 37 -10.63 0.17 1.72
C TYR A 37 -10.02 -0.76 2.79
N VAL A 38 -10.83 -1.16 3.76
CA VAL A 38 -10.43 -2.09 4.82
C VAL A 38 -10.65 -3.51 4.34
N ARG A 39 -9.57 -4.25 4.10
CA ARG A 39 -9.65 -5.68 3.79
C ARG A 39 -9.90 -6.44 5.10
N ARG A 40 -11.18 -6.66 5.43
CA ARG A 40 -11.55 -7.58 6.51
C ARG A 40 -11.25 -9.00 6.05
N LEU A 41 -10.16 -9.56 6.57
CA LEU A 41 -9.94 -11.01 6.51
C LEU A 41 -11.08 -11.65 7.30
N HIS A 42 -12.04 -12.26 6.59
CA HIS A 42 -12.98 -13.17 7.22
C HIS A 42 -12.19 -14.42 7.60
N LEU A 43 -11.77 -14.45 8.86
CA LEU A 43 -11.33 -15.67 9.51
C LEU A 43 -12.57 -16.32 10.10
N PHE A 44 -13.25 -17.10 9.25
CA PHE A 44 -14.44 -17.93 9.48
C PHE A 44 -15.73 -17.16 9.87
#